data_AF-A0ABD7LHT1-F1
#
_entry.id   AF-A0ABD7LHT1-F1
#
_cell.length_a   1.000
_cell.length_b   1.000
_cell.length_c   1.000
_cell.angle_alpha   90.00
_cell.angle_beta   90.00
_cell.angle_gamma   90.00
#
_symmetry.space_group_name_H-M   'P 1'
#
loop_
_entity.id
_entity.type
_entity.pdbx_description
1 polymer ?
#
loop_
_entity_poly.entity_id
_entity_poly.type
_entity_poly.pdbx_seq_one_letter_code
_entity_poly.pdbx_strand_id
1 'polypeptide(L)'
;MALKDAGTHTMLPTLCEEFGLPMPATDGSKHDRMTASFDATADADLPAVAHKLLVRYPPDATTRNQIQDILWSDSRCPPIPKRYRREIARRLNSEELYWDVRRFDDLLERLWILDADDWLNLLGGKPSGLRADIHQHVHRNPED
;
A
#
# COMPACT_ATOMS: atom_id res chain seq x y z
N MET A 1 -7.50 9.97 2.14
CA MET A 1 -8.97 9.85 2.20
C MET A 1 -9.31 8.46 1.72
N ALA A 2 -9.93 7.61 2.55
CA ALA A 2 -10.20 6.24 2.16
C ALA A 2 -11.35 6.21 1.14
N LEU A 3 -11.34 5.24 0.21
CA LEU A 3 -12.39 5.10 -0.82
C LEU A 3 -13.81 5.08 -0.22
N LYS A 4 -13.95 4.51 0.99
CA LYS A 4 -15.21 4.45 1.74
C LYS A 4 -15.75 5.84 2.11
N ASP A 5 -14.88 6.82 2.32
CA ASP A 5 -15.23 8.19 2.74
C ASP A 5 -15.55 9.12 1.54
N ALA A 6 -15.19 8.70 0.32
CA ALA A 6 -15.35 9.52 -0.89
C ALA A 6 -16.74 9.37 -1.56
N GLY A 7 -17.53 8.37 -1.19
CA GLY A 7 -18.76 8.03 -1.92
C GLY A 7 -20.04 8.47 -1.22
N THR A 8 -20.56 9.64 -1.52
CA THR A 8 -22.01 9.90 -1.43
C THR A 8 -22.71 9.32 -2.68
N HIS A 9 -24.01 9.00 -2.59
CA HIS A 9 -24.78 8.41 -3.71
C HIS A 9 -24.66 9.18 -5.04
N THR A 10 -24.41 10.49 -4.95
CA THR A 10 -24.24 11.41 -6.09
C THR A 10 -22.88 11.28 -6.79
N MET A 11 -21.83 10.87 -6.07
CA MET A 11 -20.46 10.79 -6.60
C MET A 11 -20.14 9.44 -7.27
N LEU A 12 -21.03 8.45 -7.16
CA LEU A 12 -20.79 7.10 -7.67
C LEU A 12 -20.54 7.06 -9.19
N PRO A 13 -21.32 7.77 -10.05
CA PRO A 13 -21.04 7.79 -11.49
C PRO A 13 -19.67 8.38 -11.82
N THR A 14 -19.29 9.48 -11.14
CA THR A 14 -17.98 10.10 -11.30
C THR A 14 -16.85 9.16 -10.88
N LEU A 15 -17.01 8.43 -9.78
CA LEU A 15 -16.04 7.42 -9.35
C LEU A 15 -15.90 6.29 -10.37
N CYS A 16 -17.00 5.77 -10.92
CA CYS A 16 -16.95 4.74 -11.96
C CYS A 16 -16.21 5.25 -13.21
N GLU A 17 -16.57 6.43 -13.72
CA GLU A 17 -15.87 7.07 -14.85
C GLU A 17 -14.37 7.24 -14.56
N GLU A 18 -14.05 7.71 -13.36
CA GLU A 18 -12.69 7.92 -12.90
C GLU A 18 -11.84 6.64 -12.94
N PHE A 19 -12.40 5.51 -12.48
CA PHE A 19 -11.75 4.21 -12.56
C PHE A 19 -11.82 3.59 -13.96
N GLY A 20 -12.63 4.14 -14.87
CA GLY A 20 -12.91 3.55 -16.19
C GLY A 20 -13.85 2.36 -16.11
N LEU A 21 -14.66 2.29 -15.05
CA LEU A 21 -15.70 1.29 -14.88
C LEU A 21 -16.94 1.69 -15.70
N PRO A 22 -17.73 0.71 -16.17
CA PRO A 22 -19.04 0.94 -16.77
C PRO A 22 -19.95 1.79 -15.86
N MET A 23 -20.83 2.59 -16.47
CA MET A 23 -21.73 3.44 -15.68
C MET A 23 -22.64 2.57 -14.79
N PRO A 24 -22.74 2.87 -13.49
CA PRO A 24 -23.50 2.04 -12.56
C PRO A 24 -25.00 2.12 -12.88
N ALA A 25 -25.72 1.01 -12.67
CA ALA A 25 -27.16 0.98 -12.78
C ALA A 25 -27.82 2.03 -11.86
N THR A 26 -29.04 2.45 -12.19
CA THR A 26 -29.76 3.50 -11.43
C THR A 26 -30.51 2.95 -10.23
N ASP A 27 -30.78 1.64 -10.22
CA ASP A 27 -31.53 0.91 -9.20
C ASP A 27 -30.61 0.21 -8.19
N GLY A 28 -31.17 -0.09 -7.01
CA GLY A 28 -30.45 -0.77 -5.92
C GLY A 28 -29.66 0.16 -4.99
N SER A 29 -29.00 -0.45 -4.00
CA SER A 29 -28.18 0.28 -3.04
C SER A 29 -26.86 0.78 -3.66
N LYS A 30 -26.15 1.69 -3.00
CA LYS A 30 -24.80 2.13 -3.45
C LYS A 30 -23.86 0.94 -3.65
N HIS A 31 -23.92 -0.05 -2.77
CA HIS A 31 -23.09 -1.26 -2.82
C HIS A 31 -23.43 -2.09 -4.06
N ASP A 32 -24.72 -2.35 -4.30
CA ASP A 32 -25.18 -3.16 -5.45
C ASP A 32 -24.79 -2.49 -6.77
N ARG A 33 -24.94 -1.16 -6.85
CA ARG A 33 -24.59 -0.37 -8.02
C ARG A 33 -23.09 -0.39 -8.32
N MET A 34 -22.23 -0.30 -7.30
CA MET A 34 -20.78 -0.41 -7.47
C MET A 34 -20.38 -1.82 -7.89
N THR A 35 -20.98 -2.83 -7.25
CA THR A 35 -20.72 -4.24 -7.55
C THR A 35 -21.10 -4.56 -8.99
N ALA A 36 -22.28 -4.14 -9.45
CA ALA A 36 -22.73 -4.34 -10.83
C ALA A 36 -21.83 -3.64 -11.87
N SER A 37 -21.33 -2.44 -11.55
CA SER A 37 -20.37 -1.72 -12.41
C SER A 37 -19.03 -2.46 -12.50
N PHE A 38 -18.54 -2.97 -11.36
CA PHE A 38 -17.32 -3.76 -11.30
C PHE A 38 -17.47 -5.10 -12.05
N ASP A 39 -18.54 -5.85 -11.80
CA ASP A 39 -18.83 -7.14 -12.43
C ASP A 39 -19.03 -7.03 -13.95
N ALA A 40 -19.43 -5.85 -14.45
CA ALA A 40 -19.55 -5.57 -15.87
C ALA A 40 -18.21 -5.20 -16.54
N THR A 41 -17.12 -5.07 -15.79
CA THR A 41 -15.78 -4.75 -16.32
C THR A 41 -15.15 -6.02 -16.87
N ALA A 42 -14.57 -5.95 -18.07
CA ALA A 42 -13.88 -7.10 -18.65
C ALA A 42 -12.58 -7.39 -17.89
N ASP A 43 -12.23 -8.68 -17.76
CA ASP A 43 -11.00 -9.12 -17.07
C ASP A 43 -9.73 -8.44 -17.61
N ALA A 44 -9.69 -8.15 -18.92
CA ALA A 44 -8.58 -7.46 -19.58
C ALA A 44 -8.39 -6.01 -19.10
N ASP A 45 -9.44 -5.37 -18.58
CA ASP A 45 -9.42 -3.98 -18.11
C ASP A 45 -9.13 -3.87 -16.60
N LEU A 46 -9.27 -4.97 -15.84
CA LEU A 46 -9.02 -5.01 -14.39
C LEU A 46 -7.63 -4.50 -13.99
N PRO A 47 -6.52 -4.79 -14.72
CA PRO A 47 -5.22 -4.22 -14.38
C PRO A 47 -5.19 -2.69 -14.42
N ALA A 48 -5.86 -2.07 -15.41
CA ALA A 48 -5.94 -0.63 -15.54
C ALA A 48 -6.77 0.00 -14.41
N VAL A 49 -7.87 -0.65 -14.02
CA VAL A 49 -8.69 -0.25 -12.86
C VAL A 49 -7.86 -0.32 -11.58
N ALA A 50 -7.15 -1.42 -11.34
CA ALA A 50 -6.30 -1.61 -10.18
C ALA A 50 -5.19 -0.55 -10.09
N HIS A 51 -4.54 -0.20 -11.21
CA HIS A 51 -3.57 0.89 -11.24
C HIS A 51 -4.16 2.24 -10.83
N LYS A 52 -5.36 2.58 -11.34
CA LYS A 52 -6.05 3.82 -10.95
C LYS A 52 -6.44 3.83 -9.46
N LEU A 53 -6.87 2.67 -8.93
CA LEU A 53 -7.13 2.50 -7.50
C LEU A 53 -5.88 2.79 -6.66
N LEU A 54 -4.76 2.15 -6.99
CA LEU A 54 -3.49 2.33 -6.27
C LEU A 54 -3.00 3.79 -6.26
N VAL A 55 -3.25 4.55 -7.34
CA VAL A 55 -2.81 5.95 -7.45
C VAL A 55 -3.75 6.91 -6.72
N ARG A 56 -5.07 6.76 -6.91
CA ARG A 56 -6.05 7.76 -6.43
C ARG A 56 -6.52 7.50 -5.01
N TYR A 57 -6.68 6.23 -4.65
CA TYR A 57 -7.16 5.81 -3.34
C TYR A 57 -6.30 4.64 -2.84
N PRO A 58 -5.00 4.88 -2.58
CA PRO A 58 -4.10 3.84 -2.13
C PRO A 58 -4.66 3.15 -0.88
N PRO A 59 -4.87 1.83 -0.91
CA PRO A 59 -5.30 1.10 0.26
C PRO A 59 -4.14 0.97 1.27
N ASP A 60 -4.38 0.29 2.39
CA ASP A 60 -3.31 -0.02 3.34
C ASP A 60 -2.19 -0.87 2.72
N ALA A 61 -1.05 -0.94 3.41
CA ALA A 61 0.15 -1.61 2.89
C ALA A 61 -0.10 -3.08 2.53
N THR A 62 -0.91 -3.80 3.31
CA THR A 62 -1.24 -5.21 3.08
C THR A 62 -2.01 -5.40 1.78
N THR A 63 -3.13 -4.69 1.63
CA THR A 63 -3.98 -4.77 0.45
C THR A 63 -3.25 -4.25 -0.79
N ARG A 64 -2.50 -3.16 -0.65
CA ARG A 64 -1.69 -2.58 -1.73
C ARG A 64 -0.67 -3.59 -2.25
N ASN A 65 0.07 -4.24 -1.36
CA ASN A 65 1.07 -5.23 -1.74
C ASN A 65 0.41 -6.44 -2.44
N GLN A 66 -0.72 -6.93 -1.96
CA GLN A 66 -1.45 -8.03 -2.62
C GLN A 66 -1.86 -7.67 -4.06
N ILE A 67 -2.43 -6.48 -4.26
CA ILE A 67 -2.80 -6.01 -5.61
C ILE A 67 -1.55 -5.90 -6.49
N GLN A 68 -0.48 -5.30 -5.97
CA GLN A 68 0.77 -5.12 -6.70
C GLN A 68 1.43 -6.46 -7.06
N ASP A 69 1.45 -7.44 -6.15
CA ASP A 69 1.99 -8.78 -6.39
C ASP A 69 1.21 -9.50 -7.50
N ILE A 70 -0.12 -9.36 -7.54
CA ILE A 70 -0.95 -9.92 -8.62
C ILE A 70 -0.62 -9.22 -9.95
N LEU A 71 -0.59 -7.88 -9.97
CA LEU A 71 -0.29 -7.09 -11.17
C LEU A 71 1.11 -7.38 -11.73
N TRP A 72 2.07 -7.66 -10.85
CA TRP A 72 3.46 -7.88 -11.21
C TRP A 72 3.85 -9.35 -11.33
N SER A 73 2.92 -10.27 -11.07
CA SER A 73 3.19 -11.71 -11.09
C SER A 73 3.80 -12.20 -12.41
N ASP A 74 3.32 -11.68 -13.54
CA ASP A 74 3.82 -11.98 -14.89
C ASP A 74 4.90 -10.99 -15.39
N SER A 75 5.23 -9.96 -14.60
CA SER A 75 6.20 -8.95 -14.99
C SER A 75 7.63 -9.42 -14.71
N ARG A 76 8.49 -9.37 -15.74
CA ARG A 76 9.94 -9.60 -15.55
C ARG A 76 10.55 -8.42 -14.79
N CYS A 77 10.56 -8.50 -13.47
CA CYS A 77 11.22 -7.49 -12.64
C CYS A 77 12.73 -7.49 -12.95
N PRO A 78 13.34 -6.33 -13.27
CA PRO A 78 14.78 -6.27 -13.48
C PRO A 78 15.49 -6.64 -12.18
N PRO A 79 16.50 -7.55 -12.22
CA PRO A 79 17.20 -7.94 -11.01
C PRO A 79 17.91 -6.72 -10.44
N ILE A 80 17.59 -6.34 -9.20
CA ILE A 80 18.27 -5.23 -8.51
C ILE A 80 19.62 -5.75 -7.97
N PRO A 81 20.77 -5.42 -8.60
CA PRO A 81 22.06 -5.91 -8.19
C PRO A 81 22.41 -5.44 -6.77
N LYS A 82 23.12 -6.31 -6.04
CA LYS A 82 23.57 -6.04 -4.66
C LYS A 82 24.35 -4.72 -4.54
N ARG A 83 25.11 -4.36 -5.58
CA ARG A 83 25.87 -3.10 -5.66
C ARG A 83 24.97 -1.87 -5.45
N TYR A 84 23.87 -1.76 -6.20
CA TYR A 84 23.01 -0.57 -6.12
C TYR A 84 22.33 -0.47 -4.76
N ARG A 85 21.87 -1.60 -4.20
CA ARG A 85 21.31 -1.64 -2.83
C ARG A 85 22.31 -1.10 -1.79
N ARG A 86 23.57 -1.55 -1.87
CA ARG A 86 24.65 -1.07 -0.97
C ARG A 86 24.99 0.40 -1.19
N GLU A 87 24.98 0.86 -2.43
CA GLU A 87 25.26 2.25 -2.75
C GLU A 87 24.17 3.18 -2.20
N ILE A 88 22.90 2.80 -2.38
CA ILE A 88 21.75 3.51 -1.80
C ILE A 88 21.85 3.53 -0.28
N ALA A 89 22.05 2.37 0.36
CA ALA A 89 22.18 2.28 1.82
C ALA A 89 23.30 3.18 2.35
N ARG A 90 24.47 3.18 1.70
CA ARG A 90 25.60 4.04 2.11
C ARG A 90 25.28 5.53 2.01
N ARG A 91 24.58 5.95 0.95
CA ARG A 91 24.17 7.36 0.79
C ARG A 91 23.10 7.76 1.78
N LEU A 92 22.17 6.86 2.10
CA LEU A 92 21.15 7.13 3.11
C LEU A 92 21.74 7.26 4.52
N ASN A 93 22.80 6.49 4.84
CA ASN A 93 23.43 6.55 6.16
C ASN A 93 24.15 7.88 6.46
N SER A 94 24.45 8.68 5.42
CA SER A 94 25.07 10.00 5.61
C SER A 94 24.05 11.13 5.76
N GLU A 95 22.76 10.85 5.63
CA GLU A 95 21.69 11.85 5.67
C GLU A 95 20.95 11.78 7.01
N GLU A 96 20.54 12.95 7.52
CA GLU A 96 19.57 13.00 8.62
C GLU A 96 18.18 12.62 8.07
N LEU A 97 17.81 11.35 8.24
CA LEU A 97 16.61 10.77 7.61
C LEU A 97 15.30 11.39 8.09
N TYR A 98 15.25 11.90 9.32
CA TYR A 98 14.07 12.52 9.91
C TYR A 98 14.44 13.46 11.06
N TRP A 99 13.62 14.49 11.26
CA TRP A 99 13.70 15.39 12.42
C TRP A 99 12.68 15.02 13.52
N ASP A 100 11.66 14.23 13.18
CA ASP A 100 10.59 13.80 14.09
C ASP A 100 10.36 12.29 13.96
N VAL A 101 10.81 11.56 14.99
CA VAL A 101 10.69 10.09 15.07
C VAL A 101 9.26 9.63 14.86
N ARG A 102 8.27 10.31 15.45
CA ARG A 102 6.87 9.86 15.40
C ARG A 102 6.31 9.99 14.00
N ARG A 103 6.58 11.11 13.33
CA ARG A 103 6.15 11.31 11.94
C ARG A 103 6.87 10.39 10.97
N PHE A 104 8.10 10.03 11.28
CA PHE A 104 8.83 9.04 10.52
C PHE A 104 8.21 7.65 10.66
N ASP A 105 7.89 7.22 11.89
CA ASP A 105 7.18 5.96 12.13
C ASP A 105 5.80 5.94 11.46
N ASP A 106 5.01 7.03 11.58
CA ASP A 106 3.72 7.17 10.90
C ASP A 106 3.86 7.02 9.37
N LEU A 107 4.97 7.52 8.79
CA LEU A 107 5.26 7.36 7.37
C LEU A 107 5.64 5.91 7.05
N LEU A 108 6.49 5.28 7.86
CA LEU A 108 6.90 3.89 7.67
C LEU A 108 5.70 2.94 7.74
N GLU A 109 4.78 3.13 8.67
CA GLU A 109 3.55 2.33 8.81
C GLU A 109 2.63 2.42 7.60
N ARG A 110 2.60 3.58 6.93
CA ARG A 110 1.81 3.75 5.70
C ARG A 110 2.44 3.03 4.51
N LEU A 111 3.76 2.97 4.48
CA LEU A 111 4.53 2.48 3.35
C LEU A 111 4.86 0.99 3.48
N TRP A 112 5.07 0.47 4.68
CA TRP A 112 5.51 -0.90 4.93
C TRP A 112 4.63 -1.62 5.94
N ILE A 113 4.61 -2.95 5.85
CA ILE A 113 4.03 -3.82 6.87
C ILE A 113 5.12 -4.05 7.91
N LEU A 114 5.02 -3.37 9.06
CA LEU A 114 6.07 -3.38 10.08
C LEU A 114 5.92 -4.52 11.11
N ASP A 115 4.69 -5.00 11.32
CA ASP A 115 4.31 -5.89 12.44
C ASP A 115 3.88 -7.30 11.98
N ALA A 116 4.48 -7.81 10.90
CA ALA A 116 4.04 -9.07 10.28
C ALA A 116 4.07 -10.30 11.22
N ASP A 117 4.82 -10.27 12.33
CA ASP A 117 5.09 -11.41 13.22
C ASP A 117 4.78 -11.17 14.71
N ASP A 118 3.90 -10.21 15.03
CA ASP A 118 3.70 -9.72 16.41
C ASP A 118 3.05 -10.75 17.37
N TRP A 119 2.60 -11.90 16.86
CA TRP A 119 2.02 -12.98 17.67
C TRP A 119 3.05 -13.71 18.56
N LEU A 120 4.34 -13.68 18.20
CA LEU A 120 5.43 -14.25 19.02
C LEU A 120 5.75 -13.36 20.24
N ASN A 121 5.52 -12.06 20.14
CA ASN A 121 5.74 -11.11 21.25
C ASN A 121 4.69 -11.30 22.37
N LEU A 122 3.47 -11.74 22.02
CA LEU A 122 2.42 -12.12 22.99
C LEU A 122 2.80 -13.33 23.88
N LEU A 123 3.80 -14.13 23.48
CA LEU A 123 4.31 -15.27 24.25
C LEU A 123 5.52 -14.92 25.14
N GLY A 124 5.80 -13.62 25.36
CA GLY A 124 6.93 -13.16 26.18
C GLY A 124 8.28 -13.21 25.48
N GLY A 125 8.29 -13.31 24.14
CA GLY A 125 9.48 -13.18 23.32
C GLY A 125 10.03 -11.75 23.30
N LYS A 126 11.31 -11.60 22.94
CA LYS A 126 11.88 -10.27 22.62
C LYS A 126 11.09 -9.66 21.45
N PRO A 127 10.87 -8.33 21.44
CA PRO A 127 10.29 -7.65 20.29
C PRO A 127 11.07 -8.06 19.04
N SER A 128 10.37 -8.75 18.15
CA SER A 128 10.89 -9.31 16.91
C SER A 128 10.12 -8.74 15.73
N GLY A 129 10.77 -8.67 14.56
CA GLY A 129 10.19 -8.12 13.34
C GLY A 129 10.74 -6.75 12.96
N LEU A 130 10.31 -6.27 11.79
CA LEU A 130 10.89 -5.10 11.14
C LEU A 130 10.79 -3.83 12.00
N ARG A 131 9.69 -3.64 12.72
CA ARG A 131 9.55 -2.51 13.66
C ARG A 131 10.63 -2.51 14.74
N ALA A 132 10.91 -3.66 15.33
CA ALA A 132 11.90 -3.80 16.39
C ALA A 132 13.32 -3.51 15.85
N ASP A 133 13.62 -3.99 14.64
CA ASP A 133 14.88 -3.73 13.97
C ASP A 133 15.07 -2.24 13.66
N ILE A 134 14.04 -1.57 13.14
CA ILE A 134 14.05 -0.11 12.92
C ILE A 134 14.30 0.62 14.23
N HIS A 135 13.58 0.26 15.29
CA HIS A 135 13.77 0.91 16.58
C HIS A 135 15.20 0.74 17.12
N GLN A 136 15.78 -0.46 17.01
CA GLN A 136 17.13 -0.72 17.48
C GLN A 136 18.19 0.02 16.64
N HIS A 137 18.11 -0.06 15.31
CA HIS A 137 19.19 0.38 14.42
C HIS A 137 19.01 1.79 13.85
N VAL A 138 17.81 2.37 13.91
CA VAL A 138 17.53 3.71 13.33
C VAL A 138 17.24 4.75 14.41
N HIS A 139 16.65 4.37 15.54
CA HIS A 139 16.34 5.30 16.63
C HIS A 139 17.36 5.23 17.78
N ARG A 140 17.72 4.01 18.21
CA ARG A 140 18.59 3.83 19.37
C ARG A 140 20.08 3.86 19.03
N ASN A 141 20.46 3.26 17.92
CA ASN A 141 21.84 3.15 17.44
C ASN A 141 22.00 3.72 16.02
N PRO A 142 21.78 5.03 15.78
CA PRO A 142 21.82 5.60 14.43
C PRO A 142 23.21 5.54 13.75
N GLU A 143 24.26 5.17 14.49
CA GLU A 143 25.64 5.08 14.01
C GLU A 143 26.10 3.63 13.66
N ASP A 144 25.23 2.63 13.86
CA ASP A 144 25.49 1.22 13.46
C ASP A 144 25.33 1.02 11.94
#